data_AF-A0A8H6FYJ7-F1
#
_entry.id   AF-A0A8H6FYJ7-F1
#
_cell.length_a   1.000
_cell.length_b   1.000
_cell.length_c   1.000
_cell.angle_alpha   90.00
_cell.angle_beta   90.00
_cell.angle_gamma   90.00
#
_symmetry.space_group_name_H-M   'P 1'
#
loop_
_entity.id
_entity.type
_entity.pdbx_description
1 polymer ?
#
loop_
_entity_poly.entity_id
_entity_poly.type
_entity_poly.pdbx_seq_one_letter_code
_entity_poly.pdbx_strand_id
1 'polypeptide(L)'
;MWCSVKADFHFAAADVGQLSMPRVTSERHFYRLNGSSTFLKRTSDSYWGYITLESLTIYEKIYHETCKINPESNGYVWYSMFRRQFRGHHPPVALIEETWRRLLRNASAPLEKTPYPKGFVVAMIYMLHIESHFNDRKPNSRDARRPKKVVLSPERRELCKSFGFWAPCQCGSHCGRRWNFANKVGISKGGWPNRFCAVAMAIAEGRGGTPWLETRTKWERGGN
;
A
#
# COMPACT_ATOMS: atom_id res chain seq x y z
N MET A 1 78.02 -8.49 -32.88
CA MET A 1 77.14 -7.62 -33.69
C MET A 1 75.71 -7.93 -33.26
N TRP A 2 75.08 -7.00 -32.51
CA TRP A 2 73.63 -6.80 -32.28
C TRP A 2 72.78 -7.99 -31.77
N CYS A 3 71.74 -7.85 -30.95
CA CYS A 3 71.33 -6.96 -29.87
C CYS A 3 70.08 -7.65 -29.30
N SER A 4 69.93 -7.62 -27.98
CA SER A 4 68.81 -8.20 -27.23
C SER A 4 67.51 -7.43 -27.45
N VAL A 5 66.39 -8.13 -27.69
CA VAL A 5 65.04 -7.69 -27.25
C VAL A 5 64.22 -8.93 -26.90
N LYS A 6 63.96 -9.12 -25.60
CA LYS A 6 62.88 -9.96 -25.08
C LYS A 6 61.58 -9.14 -25.14
N ALA A 7 60.52 -9.72 -25.69
CA ALA A 7 59.16 -9.21 -25.53
C ALA A 7 58.36 -10.23 -24.70
N ASP A 8 58.25 -9.94 -23.41
CA ASP A 8 57.37 -10.64 -22.48
C ASP A 8 55.92 -10.26 -22.80
N PHE A 9 55.14 -11.20 -23.33
CA PHE A 9 53.68 -11.06 -23.42
C PHE A 9 53.07 -11.34 -22.04
N HIS A 10 53.02 -10.32 -21.19
CA HIS A 10 52.14 -10.32 -20.03
C HIS A 10 50.70 -10.08 -20.51
N PHE A 11 49.89 -11.14 -20.50
CA PHE A 11 48.43 -11.01 -20.51
C PHE A 11 48.00 -10.32 -19.21
N ALA A 12 47.74 -9.02 -19.27
CA ALA A 12 47.02 -8.31 -18.22
C ALA A 12 45.61 -8.92 -18.14
N ALA A 13 45.28 -9.49 -16.97
CA ALA A 13 43.92 -9.85 -16.64
C ALA A 13 43.07 -8.57 -16.70
N ALA A 14 42.16 -8.52 -17.69
CA ALA A 14 41.16 -7.48 -17.75
C ALA A 14 40.32 -7.58 -16.47
N ASP A 15 40.42 -6.54 -15.66
CA ASP A 15 39.61 -6.28 -14.49
C ASP A 15 38.14 -6.32 -14.93
N VAL A 16 37.45 -7.42 -14.62
CA VAL A 16 36.01 -7.54 -14.81
C VAL A 16 35.40 -6.57 -13.81
N GLY A 17 35.26 -5.32 -14.25
CA GLY A 17 34.57 -4.28 -13.52
C GLY A 17 33.25 -4.86 -13.04
N GLN A 18 33.19 -5.13 -11.74
CA GLN A 18 31.95 -5.38 -11.04
C GLN A 18 31.06 -4.19 -11.38
N LEU A 19 30.06 -4.43 -12.24
CA LEU A 19 28.91 -3.56 -12.35
C LEU A 19 28.32 -3.51 -10.95
N SER A 20 28.73 -2.48 -10.20
CA SER A 20 28.18 -2.14 -8.92
C SER A 20 26.73 -1.83 -9.19
N MET A 21 25.88 -2.84 -8.98
CA MET A 21 24.44 -2.65 -8.79
C MET A 21 24.32 -1.45 -7.85
N PRO A 22 23.58 -0.39 -8.23
CA PRO A 22 23.45 0.77 -7.37
C PRO A 22 23.01 0.25 -6.01
N ARG A 23 23.85 0.48 -4.98
CA ARG A 23 23.45 0.26 -3.60
C ARG A 23 22.19 1.10 -3.44
N VAL A 24 21.04 0.44 -3.45
CA VAL A 24 19.76 1.06 -3.10
C VAL A 24 19.89 1.42 -1.63
N THR A 25 20.48 2.59 -1.37
CA THR A 25 20.36 3.32 -0.12
C THR A 25 18.96 3.92 -0.10
N SER A 26 17.91 3.09 -0.18
CA SER A 26 16.55 3.56 0.09
C SER A 26 16.30 3.31 1.57
N GLU A 27 16.14 4.39 2.32
CA GLU A 27 15.29 4.33 3.49
C GLU A 27 13.96 3.73 3.04
N ARG A 28 13.74 2.46 3.35
CA ARG A 28 12.56 1.76 2.88
C ARG A 28 11.34 2.49 3.43
N HIS A 29 10.53 3.01 2.53
CA HIS A 29 9.44 3.95 2.81
C HIS A 29 8.49 3.50 3.93
N PHE A 30 8.38 2.19 4.19
CA PHE A 30 7.61 1.67 5.32
C PHE A 30 8.10 2.18 6.68
N TYR A 31 9.41 2.26 6.91
CA TYR A 31 9.96 2.70 8.21
C TYR A 31 9.84 4.21 8.47
N ARG A 32 9.46 4.98 7.43
CA ARG A 32 9.12 6.40 7.57
C ARG A 32 7.72 6.60 8.14
N LEU A 33 6.88 5.56 8.11
CA LEU A 33 5.54 5.59 8.68
C LEU A 33 5.65 5.48 10.22
N ASN A 34 5.33 6.57 10.90
CA ASN A 34 5.24 6.61 12.35
C ASN A 34 3.79 6.79 12.82
N GLY A 35 3.54 6.55 14.11
CA GLY A 35 2.19 6.67 14.66
C GLY A 35 1.65 8.09 14.80
N SER A 36 2.28 9.13 14.25
CA SER A 36 1.83 10.53 14.40
C SER A 36 0.46 10.79 13.75
N SER A 37 -0.19 11.89 14.14
CA SER A 37 -1.48 12.31 13.59
C SER A 37 -1.45 12.61 12.08
N THR A 38 -0.26 12.90 11.53
CA THR A 38 -0.04 13.05 10.09
C THR A 38 -0.37 11.76 9.33
N PHE A 39 0.00 10.60 9.88
CA PHE A 39 -0.21 9.32 9.20
C PHE A 39 -1.39 8.52 9.76
N LEU A 40 -1.75 8.71 11.02
CA LEU A 40 -2.84 7.97 11.66
C LEU A 40 -3.78 8.92 12.40
N LYS A 41 -5.03 9.02 11.93
CA LYS A 41 -6.10 9.79 12.59
C LYS A 41 -6.54 9.11 13.89
N ARG A 42 -5.77 9.27 14.96
CA ARG A 42 -5.93 8.58 16.26
C ARG A 42 -7.31 8.73 16.90
N THR A 43 -8.03 9.79 16.57
CA THR A 43 -9.39 10.07 17.06
C THR A 43 -10.48 9.21 16.41
N SER A 44 -10.14 8.31 15.48
CA SER A 44 -11.09 7.40 14.86
C SER A 44 -11.42 6.21 15.76
N ASP A 45 -12.71 5.99 16.00
CA ASP A 45 -13.23 4.81 16.73
C ASP A 45 -13.25 3.53 15.89
N SER A 46 -13.07 3.64 14.57
CA SER A 46 -13.02 2.51 13.65
C SER A 46 -11.57 2.27 13.22
N TYR A 47 -11.14 1.00 13.24
CA TYR A 47 -9.86 0.55 12.69
C TYR A 47 -9.58 1.21 11.33
N TRP A 48 -10.55 1.07 10.41
CA TRP A 48 -10.47 1.60 9.04
C TRP A 48 -10.37 3.12 8.93
N GLY A 49 -10.79 3.87 9.95
CA GLY A 49 -10.82 5.33 9.91
C GLY A 49 -9.49 6.00 10.32
N TYR A 50 -8.47 5.23 10.73
CA TYR A 50 -7.15 5.78 11.00
C TYR A 50 -6.44 6.33 9.76
N ILE A 51 -6.83 5.91 8.55
CA ILE A 51 -6.13 6.30 7.32
C ILE A 51 -6.34 7.79 7.00
N THR A 52 -5.23 8.47 6.71
CA THR A 52 -5.14 9.87 6.28
C THR A 52 -4.79 9.96 4.79
N LEU A 53 -4.87 11.16 4.20
CA LEU A 53 -4.43 11.38 2.83
C LEU A 53 -2.92 11.12 2.68
N GLU A 54 -2.15 11.59 3.65
CA GLU A 54 -0.70 11.51 3.70
C GLU A 54 -0.25 10.06 3.79
N SER A 55 -0.84 9.28 4.70
CA SER A 55 -0.51 7.85 4.84
C SER A 55 -0.90 7.06 3.60
N LEU A 56 -2.10 7.29 3.04
CA LEU A 56 -2.52 6.62 1.81
C LEU A 56 -1.57 6.94 0.64
N THR A 57 -1.11 8.19 0.53
CA THR A 57 -0.12 8.60 -0.48
C THR A 57 1.21 7.87 -0.29
N ILE A 58 1.68 7.72 0.95
CA ILE A 58 2.90 6.95 1.25
C ILE A 58 2.69 5.46 0.97
N TYR A 59 1.54 4.88 1.27
CA TYR A 59 1.27 3.48 0.95
C TYR A 59 1.31 3.22 -0.56
N GLU A 60 0.76 4.13 -1.37
CA GLU A 60 0.88 4.06 -2.82
C GLU A 60 2.33 4.21 -3.28
N LYS A 61 3.10 5.09 -2.64
CA LYS A 61 4.52 5.28 -2.93
C LYS A 61 5.34 4.02 -2.62
N ILE A 62 5.14 3.41 -1.44
CA ILE A 62 5.72 2.11 -1.07
C ILE A 62 5.39 1.08 -2.15
N TYR A 63 4.12 0.97 -2.55
CA TYR A 63 3.72 0.04 -3.59
C TYR A 63 4.50 0.24 -4.90
N HIS A 64 4.60 1.47 -5.40
CA HIS A 64 5.27 1.75 -6.69
C HIS A 64 6.78 1.58 -6.62
N GLU A 65 7.42 2.05 -5.55
CA GLU A 65 8.88 2.11 -5.47
C GLU A 65 9.50 0.82 -4.93
N THR A 66 8.73 0.04 -4.17
CA THR A 66 9.26 -1.13 -3.46
C THR A 66 8.58 -2.44 -3.83
N CYS A 67 7.29 -2.44 -4.15
CA CYS A 67 6.58 -3.69 -4.45
C CYS A 67 6.51 -3.96 -5.96
N LYS A 68 6.29 -2.92 -6.78
CA LYS A 68 6.19 -3.00 -8.24
C LYS A 68 7.57 -2.92 -8.90
N ILE A 69 8.49 -3.81 -8.51
CA ILE A 69 9.86 -3.83 -9.06
C ILE A 69 9.89 -4.42 -10.48
N ASN A 70 8.96 -5.31 -10.83
CA ASN A 70 8.89 -5.88 -12.18
C ASN A 70 7.83 -5.16 -13.04
N PRO A 71 8.21 -4.41 -14.09
CA PRO A 71 7.27 -3.78 -15.03
C PRO A 71 6.30 -4.78 -15.70
N GLU A 72 6.75 -6.03 -15.90
CA GLU A 72 5.97 -7.11 -16.55
C GLU A 72 4.86 -7.65 -15.66
N SER A 73 4.86 -7.33 -14.37
CA SER A 73 3.88 -7.83 -13.42
C SER A 73 2.46 -7.26 -13.60
N ASN A 74 2.24 -6.37 -14.58
CA ASN A 74 0.95 -5.73 -14.86
C ASN A 74 0.27 -5.10 -13.61
N GLY A 75 1.06 -4.71 -12.61
CA GLY A 75 0.55 -4.16 -11.35
C GLY A 75 0.11 -5.19 -10.31
N TYR A 76 0.51 -6.46 -10.47
CA TYR A 76 0.35 -7.51 -9.47
C TYR A 76 1.66 -7.75 -8.70
N VAL A 77 1.56 -8.18 -7.45
CA VAL A 77 2.71 -8.36 -6.56
C VAL A 77 2.69 -9.73 -5.92
N TRP A 78 3.80 -10.47 -6.02
CA TRP A 78 3.98 -11.75 -5.34
C TRP A 78 4.28 -11.56 -3.85
N TYR A 79 3.83 -12.50 -3.02
CA TYR A 79 4.06 -12.45 -1.58
C TYR A 79 5.56 -12.37 -1.23
N SER A 80 6.39 -13.23 -1.83
CA SER A 80 7.85 -13.17 -1.68
C SER A 80 8.46 -11.79 -2.00
N MET A 81 7.99 -11.12 -3.06
CA MET A 81 8.46 -9.77 -3.44
C MET A 81 8.05 -8.72 -2.41
N PHE A 82 6.82 -8.80 -1.92
CA PHE A 82 6.34 -7.94 -0.84
C PHE A 82 7.14 -8.16 0.46
N ARG A 83 7.32 -9.42 0.86
CA ARG A 83 8.04 -9.80 2.09
C ARG A 83 9.47 -9.30 2.08
N ARG A 84 10.15 -9.32 0.93
CA ARG A 84 11.52 -8.80 0.76
C ARG A 84 11.66 -7.31 1.12
N GLN A 85 10.54 -6.56 1.22
CA GLN A 85 10.54 -5.16 1.63
C GLN A 85 10.64 -4.95 3.15
N PHE A 86 10.43 -5.97 3.96
CA PHE A 86 10.62 -5.90 5.40
C PHE A 86 11.97 -6.52 5.76
N ARG A 87 12.79 -5.81 6.56
CA ARG A 87 14.08 -6.29 7.07
C ARG A 87 14.09 -6.19 8.59
N GLY A 88 14.83 -7.08 9.24
CA GLY A 88 14.87 -7.14 10.70
C GLY A 88 13.57 -7.67 11.32
N HIS A 89 13.38 -7.42 12.61
CA HIS A 89 12.30 -8.02 13.39
C HIS A 89 10.99 -7.19 13.42
N HIS A 90 10.90 -6.10 12.65
CA HIS A 90 9.75 -5.18 12.71
C HIS A 90 9.23 -4.83 11.30
N PRO A 91 7.95 -5.12 10.98
CA PRO A 91 7.06 -6.03 11.70
C PRO A 91 7.57 -7.48 11.63
N PRO A 92 7.30 -8.32 12.65
CA PRO A 92 7.69 -9.73 12.64
C PRO A 92 7.10 -10.46 11.42
N VAL A 93 7.84 -11.44 10.89
CA VAL A 93 7.37 -12.26 9.75
C VAL A 93 6.01 -12.90 10.04
N ALA A 94 5.80 -13.38 11.27
CA ALA A 94 4.52 -13.94 11.68
C ALA A 94 3.37 -12.94 11.55
N LEU A 95 3.58 -11.66 11.89
CA LEU A 95 2.58 -10.61 11.74
C LEU A 95 2.29 -10.32 10.27
N ILE A 96 3.32 -10.32 9.42
CA ILE A 96 3.17 -10.16 7.96
C ILE A 96 2.29 -11.27 7.39
N GLU A 97 2.61 -12.53 7.71
CA GLU A 97 1.86 -13.70 7.23
C GLU A 97 0.42 -13.73 7.74
N GLU A 98 0.22 -13.48 9.04
CA GLU A 98 -1.11 -13.42 9.64
C GLU A 98 -1.97 -12.33 8.98
N THR A 99 -1.39 -11.15 8.75
CA THR A 99 -2.08 -10.04 8.08
C THR A 99 -2.46 -10.39 6.65
N TRP A 100 -1.54 -11.02 5.90
CA TRP A 100 -1.79 -11.45 4.53
C TRP A 100 -2.92 -12.46 4.44
N ARG A 101 -2.89 -13.49 5.30
CA ARG A 101 -3.92 -14.54 5.34
C ARG A 101 -5.31 -14.00 5.67
N ARG A 102 -5.42 -12.93 6.45
CA ARG A 102 -6.72 -12.29 6.78
C ARG A 102 -7.41 -11.67 5.56
N LEU A 103 -6.65 -11.24 4.55
CA LEU A 103 -7.21 -10.70 3.31
C LEU A 103 -7.56 -11.79 2.28
N LEU A 104 -7.07 -13.02 2.46
CA LEU A 104 -7.39 -14.13 1.55
C LEU A 104 -8.80 -14.64 1.77
N ARG A 105 -9.45 -15.10 0.69
CA ARG A 105 -10.71 -15.84 0.78
C ARG A 105 -10.52 -17.15 1.54
N ASN A 106 -9.45 -17.87 1.20
CA ASN A 106 -9.01 -19.08 1.89
C ASN A 106 -7.69 -18.80 2.63
N ALA A 107 -7.75 -18.71 3.96
CA ALA A 107 -6.59 -18.42 4.81
C ALA A 107 -5.53 -19.54 4.81
N SER A 108 -5.90 -20.76 4.38
CA SER A 108 -5.00 -21.90 4.25
C SER A 108 -4.36 -22.01 2.86
N ALA A 109 -4.70 -21.10 1.93
CA ALA A 109 -4.10 -21.11 0.61
C ALA A 109 -2.59 -20.79 0.68
N PRO A 110 -1.74 -21.46 -0.11
CA PRO A 110 -0.32 -21.12 -0.18
C PRO A 110 -0.10 -19.69 -0.66
N LEU A 111 0.67 -18.91 0.09
CA LEU A 111 0.86 -17.47 -0.16
C LEU A 111 1.59 -17.17 -1.48
N GLU A 112 2.48 -18.08 -1.89
CA GLU A 112 3.37 -17.90 -3.04
C GLU A 112 2.76 -18.32 -4.39
N LYS A 113 1.52 -18.81 -4.41
CA LYS A 113 0.93 -19.40 -5.64
C LYS A 113 0.38 -18.37 -6.63
N THR A 114 -0.01 -17.19 -6.17
CA THR A 114 -0.68 -16.19 -7.01
C THR A 114 -0.18 -14.79 -6.66
N PRO A 115 -0.02 -13.89 -7.65
CA PRO A 115 0.28 -12.49 -7.37
C PRO A 115 -1.01 -11.72 -7.06
N TYR A 116 -0.90 -10.58 -6.36
CA TYR A 116 -2.02 -9.83 -5.81
C TYR A 116 -2.11 -8.41 -6.34
N PRO A 117 -3.32 -7.86 -6.56
CA PRO A 117 -3.48 -6.54 -7.16
C PRO A 117 -3.02 -5.42 -6.24
N LYS A 118 -2.72 -4.25 -6.82
CA LYS A 118 -2.30 -3.03 -6.09
C LYS A 118 -3.09 -2.77 -4.81
N GLY A 119 -4.43 -2.76 -4.87
CA GLY A 119 -5.23 -2.40 -3.71
C GLY A 119 -5.07 -3.37 -2.54
N PHE A 120 -4.93 -4.67 -2.83
CA PHE A 120 -4.61 -5.67 -1.81
C PHE A 120 -3.30 -5.31 -1.08
N VAL A 121 -2.26 -4.96 -1.84
CA VAL A 121 -0.94 -4.61 -1.28
C VAL A 121 -1.01 -3.32 -0.46
N VAL A 122 -1.72 -2.30 -0.96
CA VAL A 122 -1.92 -1.04 -0.23
C VAL A 122 -2.70 -1.28 1.08
N ALA A 123 -3.70 -2.14 1.06
CA ALA A 123 -4.42 -2.55 2.28
C ALA A 123 -3.51 -3.30 3.27
N MET A 124 -2.62 -4.16 2.77
CA MET A 124 -1.61 -4.84 3.58
C MET A 124 -0.67 -3.87 4.29
N ILE A 125 -0.11 -2.90 3.56
CA ILE A 125 0.80 -1.89 4.11
C ILE A 125 0.09 -1.11 5.22
N TYR A 126 -1.14 -0.68 4.96
CA TYR A 126 -1.98 0.01 5.92
C TYR A 126 -2.23 -0.81 7.20
N MET A 127 -2.61 -2.09 7.06
CA MET A 127 -2.89 -2.94 8.22
C MET A 127 -1.63 -3.17 9.05
N LEU A 128 -0.49 -3.42 8.40
CA LEU A 128 0.79 -3.57 9.09
C LEU A 128 1.23 -2.27 9.77
N HIS A 129 0.97 -1.11 9.15
CA HIS A 129 1.29 0.18 9.76
C HIS A 129 0.50 0.40 11.06
N ILE A 130 -0.81 0.17 11.07
CA ILE A 130 -1.59 0.25 12.32
C ILE A 130 -1.09 -0.74 13.35
N GLU A 131 -0.97 -2.01 12.96
CA GLU A 131 -0.70 -3.08 13.91
C GLU A 131 0.75 -3.07 14.44
N SER A 132 1.66 -2.31 13.81
CA SER A 132 3.01 -2.06 14.33
C SER A 132 3.08 -0.91 15.34
N HIS A 133 2.07 -0.02 15.36
CA HIS A 133 2.04 1.17 16.23
C HIS A 133 0.91 1.14 17.27
N PHE A 134 -0.12 0.32 17.05
CA PHE A 134 -1.27 0.11 17.91
C PHE A 134 -1.51 -1.40 18.10
N ASN A 135 -0.66 -2.06 18.89
CA ASN A 135 -0.64 -3.52 19.08
C ASN A 135 -1.98 -4.09 19.59
N ASP A 136 -2.79 -3.28 20.28
CA ASP A 136 -4.12 -3.61 20.80
C ASP A 136 -5.25 -3.46 19.75
N ARG A 137 -4.98 -2.77 18.64
CA ARG A 137 -5.96 -2.48 17.59
C ARG A 137 -5.82 -3.48 16.45
N LYS A 138 -6.78 -4.40 16.39
CA LYS A 138 -7.01 -5.28 15.23
C LYS A 138 -8.36 -4.97 14.59
N PRO A 139 -8.56 -5.26 13.29
CA PRO A 139 -9.90 -5.24 12.70
C PRO A 139 -10.87 -6.04 13.57
N ASN A 140 -12.07 -5.52 13.83
CA ASN A 140 -13.10 -6.20 14.63
C ASN A 140 -12.73 -6.51 16.10
N SER A 141 -11.62 -5.97 16.62
CA SER A 141 -11.29 -5.97 18.06
C SER A 141 -12.23 -4.98 18.76
N ARG A 142 -13.38 -5.47 19.26
CA ARG A 142 -14.21 -4.74 20.23
C ARG A 142 -13.77 -4.99 21.67
N ASP A 143 -12.93 -6.01 21.91
CA ASP A 143 -12.53 -6.46 23.24
C ASP A 143 -11.04 -6.78 23.29
N ALA A 144 -10.30 -6.03 24.11
CA ALA A 144 -8.87 -6.23 24.36
C ALA A 144 -8.55 -7.53 25.15
N ARG A 145 -9.54 -8.36 25.48
CA ARG A 145 -9.38 -9.46 26.47
C ARG A 145 -9.31 -10.87 25.90
N ARG A 146 -9.54 -11.10 24.60
CA ARG A 146 -9.32 -12.41 23.97
C ARG A 146 -8.85 -12.28 22.52
N PRO A 147 -7.83 -13.03 22.09
CA PRO A 147 -7.49 -13.16 20.69
C PRO A 147 -8.55 -14.03 20.01
N LYS A 148 -9.74 -13.47 19.73
CA LYS A 148 -10.62 -14.07 18.72
C LYS A 148 -9.87 -13.96 17.40
N LYS A 149 -9.79 -15.07 16.66
CA LYS A 149 -9.21 -15.10 15.31
C LYS A 149 -9.80 -13.95 14.51
N VAL A 150 -8.99 -12.95 14.19
CA VAL A 150 -9.46 -11.73 13.53
C VAL A 150 -9.74 -12.08 12.08
N VAL A 151 -10.98 -12.39 11.75
CA VAL A 151 -11.41 -12.69 10.38
C VAL A 151 -12.06 -11.45 9.78
N LEU A 152 -11.60 -11.05 8.60
CA LEU A 152 -12.26 -10.00 7.82
C LEU A 152 -13.52 -10.54 7.14
N SER A 153 -14.60 -9.75 7.15
CA SER A 153 -15.81 -10.11 6.41
C SER A 153 -15.52 -10.24 4.91
N PRO A 154 -16.28 -11.07 4.17
CA PRO A 154 -16.15 -11.16 2.71
C PRO A 154 -16.22 -9.78 2.03
N GLU A 155 -17.22 -8.97 2.40
CA GLU A 155 -17.38 -7.60 1.93
C GLU A 155 -16.12 -6.77 2.16
N ARG A 156 -15.53 -6.83 3.37
CA ARG A 156 -14.35 -6.02 3.65
C ARG A 156 -13.13 -6.45 2.84
N ARG A 157 -12.96 -7.75 2.59
CA ARG A 157 -11.88 -8.25 1.73
C ARG A 157 -12.02 -7.72 0.30
N GLU A 158 -13.23 -7.66 -0.23
CA GLU A 158 -13.49 -7.07 -1.54
C GLU A 158 -13.17 -5.57 -1.54
N LEU A 159 -13.61 -4.81 -0.54
CA LEU A 159 -13.27 -3.38 -0.42
C LEU A 159 -11.75 -3.12 -0.33
N CYS A 160 -10.99 -4.03 0.27
CA CYS A 160 -9.53 -3.93 0.32
C CYS A 160 -8.88 -3.97 -1.07
N LYS A 161 -9.50 -4.60 -2.08
CA LYS A 161 -8.99 -4.60 -3.46
C LYS A 161 -9.05 -3.21 -4.10
N SER A 162 -9.89 -2.31 -3.60
CA SER A 162 -10.04 -0.94 -4.09
C SER A 162 -9.15 0.08 -3.37
N PHE A 163 -8.35 -0.33 -2.37
CA PHE A 163 -7.51 0.60 -1.59
C PHE A 163 -6.51 1.40 -2.44
N GLY A 164 -6.04 0.80 -3.54
CA GLY A 164 -5.11 1.44 -4.48
C GLY A 164 -5.79 2.25 -5.58
N PHE A 165 -7.12 2.34 -5.57
CA PHE A 165 -7.91 3.00 -6.59
C PHE A 165 -8.39 4.38 -6.13
N TRP A 166 -8.38 5.34 -7.05
CA TRP A 166 -8.87 6.70 -6.84
C TRP A 166 -9.96 6.99 -7.88
N ALA A 167 -11.21 6.95 -7.44
CA ALA A 167 -12.38 7.17 -8.29
C ALA A 167 -12.46 8.65 -8.71
N PRO A 168 -12.71 8.96 -9.98
CA PRO A 168 -13.01 10.33 -10.38
C PRO A 168 -14.32 10.79 -9.73
N CYS A 169 -14.36 12.04 -9.26
CA CYS A 169 -15.57 12.61 -8.65
C CYS A 169 -16.76 12.62 -9.63
N GLN A 170 -17.96 12.33 -9.14
CA GLN A 170 -19.21 12.34 -9.91
C GLN A 170 -20.11 13.56 -9.59
N CYS A 171 -19.55 14.68 -9.12
CA CYS A 171 -20.33 15.86 -8.71
C CYS A 171 -20.91 16.73 -9.85
N GLY A 172 -20.89 16.26 -11.10
CA GLY A 172 -21.38 16.99 -12.29
C GLY A 172 -20.54 18.22 -12.70
N SER A 173 -19.93 18.93 -11.76
CA SER A 173 -19.15 20.16 -11.99
C SER A 173 -17.73 19.92 -12.53
N HIS A 174 -17.38 18.68 -12.88
CA HIS A 174 -16.02 18.28 -13.30
C HIS A 174 -14.92 18.86 -12.40
N CYS A 175 -15.12 18.80 -11.07
CA CYS A 175 -14.28 19.50 -10.10
C CYS A 175 -12.82 19.05 -10.06
N GLY A 176 -12.43 18.02 -10.82
CA GLY A 176 -11.05 17.51 -10.90
C GLY A 176 -10.61 16.68 -9.70
N ARG A 177 -11.46 16.54 -8.67
CA ARG A 177 -11.14 15.74 -7.49
C ARG A 177 -11.19 14.25 -7.80
N ARG A 178 -10.33 13.50 -7.12
CA ARG A 178 -10.40 12.04 -7.04
C ARG A 178 -10.61 11.60 -5.61
N TRP A 179 -11.34 10.51 -5.42
CA TRP A 179 -11.79 10.04 -4.13
C TRP A 179 -11.36 8.60 -3.86
N ASN A 180 -11.00 8.32 -2.60
CA ASN A 180 -10.76 6.99 -2.08
C ASN A 180 -11.55 6.81 -0.78
N PHE A 181 -12.27 5.71 -0.63
CA PHE A 181 -13.16 5.48 0.51
C PHE A 181 -12.64 4.40 1.48
N ALA A 182 -11.32 4.16 1.51
CA ALA A 182 -10.69 3.21 2.42
C ALA A 182 -11.03 3.51 3.90
N ASN A 183 -11.19 4.79 4.26
CA ASN A 183 -11.61 5.26 5.59
C ASN A 183 -13.12 5.19 5.87
N LYS A 184 -13.92 4.62 4.96
CA LYS A 184 -15.40 4.58 4.95
C LYS A 184 -16.12 5.91 4.68
N VAL A 185 -15.45 7.05 4.86
CA VAL A 185 -16.05 8.39 4.72
C VAL A 185 -15.76 8.99 3.33
N GLY A 186 -14.50 8.94 2.92
CA GLY A 186 -13.95 9.58 1.73
C GLY A 186 -12.69 10.38 2.07
N ILE A 187 -11.65 10.19 1.28
CA ILE A 187 -10.43 10.98 1.22
C ILE A 187 -10.35 11.53 -0.20
N SER A 188 -10.12 12.84 -0.34
CA SER A 188 -9.99 13.46 -1.67
C SER A 188 -8.57 13.95 -1.92
N LYS A 189 -8.15 13.91 -3.18
CA LYS A 189 -6.96 14.62 -3.67
C LYS A 189 -7.23 15.32 -5.00
N GLY A 190 -6.37 16.30 -5.30
CA GLY A 190 -6.53 17.18 -6.47
C GLY A 190 -7.73 18.11 -6.33
N GLY A 191 -8.24 18.54 -7.48
CA GLY A 191 -9.33 19.50 -7.57
C GLY A 191 -8.89 20.83 -8.16
N TRP A 192 -9.76 21.42 -8.97
CA TRP A 192 -9.51 22.72 -9.56
C TRP A 192 -9.88 23.83 -8.56
N PRO A 193 -9.08 24.90 -8.46
CA PRO A 193 -9.47 26.09 -7.72
C PRO A 193 -10.84 26.60 -8.17
N ASN A 194 -11.64 27.10 -7.23
CA ASN A 194 -12.95 27.72 -7.49
C ASN A 194 -14.02 26.81 -8.13
N ARG A 195 -13.84 25.47 -8.11
CA ARG A 195 -14.88 24.53 -8.53
C ARG A 195 -15.60 23.91 -7.33
N PHE A 196 -16.92 24.10 -7.30
CA PHE A 196 -17.81 23.45 -6.33
C PHE A 196 -17.73 21.92 -6.45
N CYS A 197 -17.82 21.20 -5.33
CA CYS A 197 -17.85 19.74 -5.31
C CYS A 197 -18.97 19.23 -4.40
N ALA A 198 -20.06 18.77 -5.00
CA ALA A 198 -21.21 18.21 -4.29
C ALA A 198 -20.86 17.03 -3.36
N VAL A 199 -19.86 16.22 -3.72
CA VAL A 199 -19.39 15.10 -2.88
C VAL A 199 -18.69 15.61 -1.62
N ALA A 200 -17.89 16.67 -1.74
CA ALA A 200 -17.20 17.25 -0.58
C ALA A 200 -18.20 17.90 0.39
N MET A 201 -19.21 18.59 -0.14
CA MET A 201 -20.31 19.15 0.65
C MET A 201 -21.09 18.06 1.37
N ALA A 202 -21.49 17.01 0.65
CA ALA A 202 -22.20 15.88 1.22
C ALA A 202 -21.44 15.26 2.41
N ILE A 203 -20.13 15.06 2.28
CA ILE A 203 -19.28 14.55 3.37
C ILE A 203 -19.21 15.54 4.55
N ALA A 204 -19.03 16.84 4.28
CA ALA A 204 -18.95 17.86 5.32
C ALA A 204 -20.25 17.97 6.14
N GLU A 205 -21.39 17.78 5.47
CA GLU A 205 -22.72 17.80 6.10
C GLU A 205 -23.11 16.45 6.73
N GLY A 206 -22.27 15.42 6.62
CA GLY A 206 -22.60 14.06 7.08
C GLY A 206 -23.73 13.40 6.29
N ARG A 207 -24.00 13.87 5.06
CA ARG A 207 -25.07 13.38 4.19
C ARG A 207 -24.54 12.43 3.12
N GLY A 208 -25.31 11.36 2.84
CA GLY A 208 -25.10 10.51 1.67
C GLY A 208 -25.90 11.04 0.48
N GLY A 209 -25.33 11.98 -0.29
CA GLY A 209 -25.96 12.48 -1.53
C GLY A 209 -25.74 11.54 -2.72
N THR A 210 -26.58 11.62 -3.76
CA THR A 210 -26.44 10.82 -5.00
C THR A 210 -25.03 10.86 -5.59
N PRO A 211 -24.39 12.04 -5.75
CA PRO A 211 -23.02 12.10 -6.28
C PRO A 211 -21.99 11.38 -5.40
N TRP A 212 -22.19 11.36 -4.08
CA TRP A 212 -21.32 10.64 -3.15
C TRP A 212 -21.49 9.13 -3.32
N LEU A 213 -22.74 8.65 -3.40
CA LEU A 213 -23.04 7.22 -3.58
C LEU A 213 -22.49 6.69 -4.90
N GLU A 214 -22.66 7.44 -5.98
CA GLU A 214 -22.11 7.10 -7.30
C GLU A 214 -20.58 7.06 -7.27
N THR A 215 -19.95 8.07 -6.68
CA THR A 215 -18.48 8.12 -6.57
C THR A 215 -17.95 6.96 -5.72
N ARG A 216 -18.63 6.64 -4.62
CA ARG A 216 -18.28 5.50 -3.75
C ARG A 216 -18.48 4.17 -4.48
N THR A 217 -19.61 3.96 -5.13
CA THR A 217 -19.89 2.74 -5.91
C THR A 217 -18.82 2.53 -7.00
N LYS A 218 -18.41 3.61 -7.67
CA LYS A 218 -17.33 3.56 -8.65
C LYS A 218 -15.99 3.17 -8.01
N TRP A 219 -15.71 3.66 -6.81
CA TRP A 219 -14.53 3.24 -6.05
C TRP A 219 -14.58 1.75 -5.66
N GLU A 220 -15.73 1.27 -5.17
CA GLU A 220 -15.93 -0.13 -4.80
C GLU A 220 -15.74 -1.06 -6.00
N ARG A 221 -16.14 -0.64 -7.20
CA ARG A 221 -15.96 -1.39 -8.45
C ARG A 221 -14.53 -1.29 -9.03
N GLY A 222 -13.81 -0.19 -8.78
CA GLY A 222 -12.53 0.13 -9.44
C GLY A 222 -11.29 -0.63 -8.94
N GLY A 223 -11.47 -1.79 -8.31
CA GLY A 223 -10.41 -2.73 -7.96
C GLY A 223 -10.34 -3.97 -8.87
N ASN A 224 -11.20 -4.06 -9.89
CA ASN A 224 -11.28 -5.16 -10.86
C ASN A 224 -11.10 -4.64 -12.29
#